data_AF-A0A935XYZ1-F1
#
_entry.id   AF-A0A935XYZ1-F1
#
_cell.length_a   1.000
_cell.length_b   1.000
_cell.length_c   1.000
_cell.angle_alpha   90.00
_cell.angle_beta   90.00
_cell.angle_gamma   90.00
#
_symmetry.space_group_name_H-M   'P 1'
#
loop_
_entity.id
_entity.type
_entity.pdbx_description
1 polymer ?
#
loop_
_entity_poly.entity_id
_entity_poly.type
_entity_poly.pdbx_seq_one_letter_code
_entity_poly.pdbx_strand_id
1 'polypeptide(L)'
;MSSFQISGKLTKIYPVETKGNNFQTQEFVLETQERYPQFVKFQLTQEMCGTIDKYNEGDQLNVSFNIRGREWQGKYFNNLSAWKIENSATSTPAGQSMLAEENLNQISPDDDLPF
;
A
#
# COMPACT_ATOMS: atom_id res chain seq x y z
N MET A 1 -2.80 20.15 -14.00
CA MET A 1 -2.25 20.18 -12.63
C MET A 1 -1.02 19.28 -12.62
N SER A 2 0.08 19.71 -12.02
CA SER A 2 1.31 18.92 -11.99
C SER A 2 1.17 17.78 -11.00
N SER A 3 1.22 16.54 -11.50
CA SER A 3 1.34 15.34 -10.69
C SER A 3 2.81 15.04 -10.41
N PHE A 4 3.12 14.71 -9.17
CA PHE A 4 4.44 14.30 -8.72
C PHE A 4 4.44 12.82 -8.34
N GLN A 5 5.61 12.21 -8.34
CA GLN A 5 5.82 10.84 -7.89
C GLN A 5 7.02 10.78 -6.97
N ILE A 6 6.92 9.98 -5.92
CA ILE A 6 8.03 9.68 -5.01
C ILE A 6 8.08 8.17 -4.72
N SER A 7 9.27 7.66 -4.48
CA SER A 7 9.50 6.28 -4.02
C SER A 7 10.05 6.31 -2.60
N GLY A 8 9.54 5.47 -1.72
CA GLY A 8 9.96 5.45 -0.33
C GLY A 8 9.45 4.25 0.43
N LYS A 9 10.04 4.03 1.60
CA LYS A 9 9.65 2.97 2.53
C LYS A 9 8.47 3.46 3.37
N LEU A 10 7.39 2.69 3.45
CA LEU A 10 6.28 2.99 4.33
C LEU A 10 6.73 2.83 5.78
N THR A 11 6.55 3.88 6.59
CA THR A 11 7.04 3.88 7.99
C THR A 11 5.94 4.04 9.01
N LYS A 12 4.79 4.62 8.61
CA LYS A 12 3.66 4.80 9.51
C LYS A 12 2.36 4.97 8.75
N ILE A 13 1.31 4.29 9.22
CA ILE A 13 -0.08 4.52 8.80
C ILE A 13 -0.84 5.13 9.99
N TYR A 14 -1.59 6.20 9.74
CA TYR A 14 -2.47 6.81 10.73
C TYR A 14 -3.92 6.32 10.53
N PRO A 15 -4.73 6.30 11.60
CA PRO A 15 -6.15 5.99 11.47
C PRO A 15 -6.86 7.01 10.58
N VAL A 16 -7.97 6.58 9.98
CA VAL A 16 -8.85 7.48 9.22
C VAL A 16 -9.47 8.51 10.17
N GLU A 17 -9.33 9.78 9.83
CA GLU A 17 -9.96 10.90 10.51
C GLU A 17 -11.13 11.44 9.68
N THR A 18 -12.31 11.58 10.30
CA THR A 18 -13.45 12.27 9.70
C THR A 18 -13.38 13.75 10.07
N LYS A 19 -13.16 14.60 9.08
CA LYS A 19 -13.29 16.05 9.20
C LYS A 19 -14.74 16.45 8.93
N GLY A 20 -15.09 17.68 9.32
CA GLY A 20 -16.44 18.22 9.17
C GLY A 20 -17.03 17.99 7.77
N ASN A 21 -18.35 17.80 7.70
CA ASN A 21 -19.10 17.48 6.48
C ASN A 21 -18.81 16.08 5.91
N ASN A 22 -18.58 15.07 6.76
CA ASN A 22 -18.28 13.68 6.36
C ASN A 22 -17.03 13.55 5.46
N PHE A 23 -16.12 14.52 5.52
CA PHE A 23 -14.91 14.48 4.71
C PHE A 23 -13.86 13.62 5.40
N GLN A 24 -13.63 12.42 4.89
CA GLN A 24 -12.63 11.50 5.45
C GLN A 24 -11.25 11.79 4.88
N THR A 25 -10.26 11.75 5.77
CA THR A 25 -8.84 11.84 5.43
C THR A 25 -8.06 10.76 6.16
N GLN A 26 -7.06 10.19 5.51
CA GLN A 26 -6.12 9.27 6.15
C GLN A 26 -4.71 9.74 5.82
N GLU A 27 -3.80 9.64 6.78
CA GLU A 27 -2.42 10.09 6.61
C GLU A 27 -1.46 8.91 6.73
N PHE A 28 -0.33 9.00 6.04
CA PHE A 28 0.75 8.02 6.14
C PHE A 28 2.10 8.69 5.88
N VAL A 29 3.20 8.05 6.30
CA VAL A 29 4.55 8.59 6.17
C VAL A 29 5.44 7.65 5.38
N LEU A 30 6.12 8.19 4.37
CA LEU A 30 7.21 7.52 3.68
C LEU A 30 8.56 8.06 4.13
N GLU A 31 9.54 7.18 4.23
CA GLU A 31 10.96 7.52 4.30
C GLU A 31 11.56 7.45 2.89
N THR A 32 12.18 8.52 2.41
CA THR A 32 12.79 8.57 1.07
C THR A 32 14.08 7.76 1.01
N GLN A 33 14.39 7.17 -0.14
CA GLN A 33 15.60 6.35 -0.36
C GLN A 33 16.80 7.17 -0.90
N GLU A 34 17.01 8.37 -0.38
CA GLU A 34 18.10 9.24 -0.82
C GLU A 34 19.26 9.22 0.18
N ARG A 35 20.37 9.89 -0.18
CA ARG A 35 21.55 10.02 0.71
C ARG A 35 21.20 10.58 2.09
N TYR A 36 20.14 11.40 2.16
CA TYR A 36 19.58 11.94 3.39
C TYR A 36 18.09 11.60 3.42
N PRO A 37 17.71 10.47 4.04
CA PRO A 37 16.32 10.06 4.13
C PRO A 37 15.46 11.13 4.79
N GLN A 38 14.32 11.42 4.18
CA GLN A 38 13.33 12.36 4.71
C GLN A 38 12.03 11.61 5.01
N PHE A 39 11.42 11.94 6.14
CA PHE A 39 10.08 11.47 6.48
C PHE A 39 9.04 12.42 5.91
N VAL A 40 8.37 11.99 4.86
CA VAL A 40 7.39 12.78 4.12
C VAL A 40 5.99 12.26 4.42
N LYS A 41 5.13 13.13 4.96
CA LYS A 41 3.74 12.81 5.27
C LYS A 41 2.83 13.10 4.08
N PHE A 42 2.04 12.11 3.71
CA PHE A 42 1.03 12.18 2.66
C PHE A 42 -0.37 12.08 3.25
N GLN A 43 -1.34 12.64 2.54
CA GLN A 43 -2.76 12.55 2.87
C GLN A 43 -3.54 11.93 1.72
N LEU A 44 -4.37 10.96 2.07
CA LEU A 44 -5.43 10.39 1.26
C LEU A 44 -6.75 11.06 1.63
N THR A 45 -7.63 11.25 0.65
CA THR A 45 -8.92 11.91 0.83
C THR A 45 -10.03 11.04 0.25
N GLN A 46 -11.19 11.00 0.94
CA GLN A 46 -12.42 10.35 0.47
C GLN A 46 -12.16 8.90 0.01
N GLU A 47 -12.40 8.59 -1.27
CA GLU A 47 -12.26 7.26 -1.88
C GLU A 47 -10.85 6.66 -1.78
N MET A 48 -9.83 7.49 -1.58
CA MET A 48 -8.45 7.02 -1.44
C MET A 48 -8.15 6.50 -0.03
N CYS A 49 -8.97 6.85 0.96
CA CYS A 49 -8.83 6.32 2.32
C CYS A 49 -8.99 4.80 2.31
N GLY A 50 -8.21 4.09 3.13
CA GLY A 50 -8.17 2.64 3.18
C GLY A 50 -7.30 1.99 2.09
N THR A 51 -6.85 2.73 1.07
CA THR A 51 -5.95 2.17 0.04
C THR A 51 -4.60 1.81 0.64
N ILE A 52 -4.12 2.60 1.60
CA ILE A 52 -2.83 2.37 2.26
C ILE A 52 -2.86 1.15 3.21
N ASP A 53 -4.04 0.75 3.69
CA ASP A 53 -4.20 -0.35 4.65
C ASP A 53 -3.88 -1.73 4.05
N LYS A 54 -3.70 -1.80 2.72
CA LYS A 54 -3.26 -3.01 1.99
C LYS A 54 -1.76 -3.25 2.10
N TYR A 55 -1.00 -2.28 2.61
CA TYR A 55 0.46 -2.30 2.71
C TYR A 55 0.88 -2.33 4.17
N ASN A 56 2.09 -2.82 4.42
CA ASN A 56 2.66 -2.92 5.76
C ASN A 56 3.78 -1.89 5.94
N GLU A 57 3.99 -1.46 7.19
CA GLU A 57 5.19 -0.71 7.56
C GLU A 57 6.44 -1.54 7.20
N GLY A 58 7.35 -0.95 6.42
CA GLY A 58 8.47 -1.64 5.82
C GLY A 58 8.39 -1.77 4.30
N ASP A 59 7.19 -1.72 3.74
CA ASP A 59 6.99 -1.92 2.29
C ASP A 59 7.57 -0.76 1.48
N GLN A 60 8.13 -1.09 0.32
CA GLN A 60 8.66 -0.09 -0.60
C GLN A 60 7.57 0.36 -1.57
N LEU A 61 7.17 1.62 -1.52
CA LEU A 61 6.02 2.14 -2.26
C LEU A 61 6.42 3.26 -3.23
N ASN A 62 5.73 3.29 -4.37
CA ASN A 62 5.66 4.40 -5.31
C ASN A 62 4.35 5.15 -5.07
N VAL A 63 4.44 6.44 -4.73
CA VAL A 63 3.27 7.27 -4.45
C VAL A 63 3.19 8.39 -5.46
N SER A 64 2.08 8.45 -6.19
CA SER A 64 1.74 9.59 -7.02
C SER A 64 0.83 10.55 -6.25
N PHE A 65 1.19 11.82 -6.25
CA PHE A 65 0.53 12.84 -5.44
C PHE A 65 0.48 14.19 -6.15
N ASN A 66 -0.35 15.08 -5.62
CA ASN A 66 -0.42 16.48 -6.00
C ASN A 66 -0.09 17.35 -4.78
N ILE A 67 0.55 18.49 -5.01
CA ILE A 67 0.78 19.48 -3.95
C ILE A 67 -0.44 20.40 -3.90
N ARG A 68 -1.13 20.44 -2.76
CA ARG A 68 -2.24 21.36 -2.51
C ARG A 68 -1.81 22.40 -1.49
N GLY A 69 -1.73 23.65 -1.93
CA GLY A 69 -1.56 24.80 -1.05
C GLY A 69 -2.91 25.37 -0.64
N ARG A 70 -3.06 25.75 0.62
CA ARG A 70 -4.18 26.56 1.11
C ARG A 70 -3.66 27.71 1.95
N GLU A 71 -4.23 28.88 1.75
CA GLU A 71 -4.04 30.00 2.66
C GLU A 71 -5.11 29.94 3.76
N TRP A 72 -4.67 30.13 5.00
CA TRP A 72 -5.55 30.29 6.15
C TRP A 72 -5.01 31.38 7.06
N GLN A 73 -5.76 32.49 7.17
CA GLN A 73 -5.41 33.63 8.01
C GLN A 73 -3.99 34.17 7.74
N GLY A 74 -3.62 34.32 6.47
CA GLY A 74 -2.29 34.79 6.05
C GLY A 74 -1.15 33.77 6.25
N LYS A 75 -1.46 32.53 6.65
CA LYS A 75 -0.50 31.42 6.72
C LYS A 75 -0.75 30.44 5.58
N TYR A 76 0.32 29.96 4.97
CA TYR A 76 0.26 29.02 3.86
C TYR A 76 0.54 27.60 4.35
N PHE A 77 -0.37 26.68 4.05
CA PHE A 77 -0.26 25.28 4.40
C PHE A 77 -0.21 24.44 3.14
N ASN A 78 0.79 23.59 3.05
CA ASN A 78 0.90 22.62 1.97
C ASN A 78 0.43 21.25 2.45
N ASN A 79 -0.18 20.52 1.53
CA ASN A 79 -0.62 19.16 1.77
C ASN A 79 -0.30 18.31 0.54
N LEU A 80 0.30 17.15 0.77
CA LEU A 80 0.67 16.22 -0.29
C LEU A 80 -0.46 15.21 -0.44
N SER A 81 -1.36 15.51 -1.39
CA SER A 81 -2.55 14.69 -1.64
C SER A 81 -2.20 13.53 -2.55
N ALA A 82 -2.05 12.35 -1.96
CA ALA A 82 -1.79 11.11 -2.67
C ALA A 82 -3.09 10.60 -3.34
N TRP A 83 -2.95 10.13 -4.58
CA TRP A 83 -4.06 9.59 -5.37
C TRP A 83 -3.73 8.24 -6.01
N LYS A 84 -2.46 7.80 -5.94
CA LYS A 84 -2.03 6.47 -6.36
C LYS A 84 -0.93 5.98 -5.43
N ILE A 85 -1.04 4.72 -5.03
CA ILE A 85 -0.02 4.01 -4.25
C ILE A 85 0.21 2.68 -4.96
N GLU A 86 1.46 2.36 -5.26
CA GLU A 86 1.88 1.13 -5.91
C GLU A 86 3.05 0.52 -5.15
N ASN A 87 3.12 -0.81 -5.10
CA ASN A 87 4.31 -1.46 -4.56
C ASN A 87 5.46 -1.28 -5.56
N SER A 88 6.62 -0.86 -5.10
CA SER A 88 7.80 -0.68 -5.96
C SER A 88 8.35 -2.01 -6.47
N ALA A 89 7.95 -3.13 -5.86
CA ALA A 89 8.46 -4.46 -6.18
C ALA A 89 7.52 -5.33 -7.03
N THR A 90 6.32 -4.88 -7.43
CA THR A 90 5.38 -5.77 -8.13
C THR A 90 4.72 -5.12 -9.34
N SER A 91 5.38 -5.27 -10.49
CA SER A 91 4.71 -5.79 -11.67
C SER A 91 5.05 -7.27 -11.82
N THR A 92 4.52 -8.10 -10.93
CA THR A 92 4.34 -9.53 -11.23
C THR A 92 2.82 -9.72 -11.28
N PRO A 93 2.21 -10.00 -12.45
CA PRO A 93 0.83 -10.41 -12.48
C PRO A 93 0.71 -11.66 -11.60
N ALA A 94 -0.35 -11.74 -10.80
CA ALA A 94 -0.70 -12.91 -10.02
C ALA A 94 -0.94 -14.09 -10.98
N GLY A 95 0.14 -14.79 -11.31
CA GLY A 95 0.18 -16.04 -12.05
C GLY A 95 0.66 -17.12 -11.10
N GLN A 96 -0.29 -17.96 -10.68
CA GLN A 96 -0.14 -19.38 -10.33
C GLN A 96 0.91 -19.77 -9.28
N SER A 97 0.44 -20.38 -8.19
CA SER A 97 1.05 -21.59 -7.66
C SER A 97 0.12 -22.34 -6.69
N MET A 98 -0.36 -23.49 -7.18
CA MET A 98 -0.54 -24.80 -6.50
C MET A 98 -1.60 -24.89 -5.38
N LEU A 99 -2.40 -25.96 -5.26
CA LEU A 99 -2.08 -27.38 -5.32
C LEU A 99 -3.31 -28.19 -5.78
N ALA A 100 -3.09 -29.11 -6.71
CA ALA A 100 -3.99 -30.24 -6.95
C ALA A 100 -3.44 -31.44 -6.18
N GLU A 101 -4.20 -31.93 -5.21
CA GLU A 101 -3.98 -33.26 -4.62
C GLU A 101 -5.35 -33.94 -4.50
N GLU A 102 -5.64 -34.76 -5.51
CA GLU A 102 -6.74 -35.72 -5.53
C GLU A 102 -6.56 -36.73 -4.41
N ASN A 103 -7.51 -36.73 -3.48
CA ASN A 103 -7.66 -37.77 -2.47
C ASN A 103 -8.51 -38.91 -3.08
N LEU A 104 -7.86 -39.88 -3.71
CA LEU A 104 -8.48 -41.15 -4.10
C LEU A 104 -8.20 -42.19 -3.02
N ASN A 105 -9.15 -42.29 -2.10
CA ASN A 105 -9.26 -43.36 -1.14
C ASN A 105 -9.90 -44.56 -1.87
N GLN A 106 -9.23 -45.73 -1.93
CA GLN A 106 -9.80 -47.08 -1.64
C GLN A 106 -9.10 -48.29 -2.30
N ILE A 107 -8.91 -49.34 -1.46
CA ILE A 107 -8.92 -50.81 -1.73
C ILE A 107 -7.65 -51.38 -2.39
N SER A 108 -6.95 -52.42 -1.91
CA SER A 108 -7.07 -53.37 -0.78
C SER A 108 -5.75 -54.18 -0.66
N PRO A 109 -5.59 -55.02 0.39
CA PRO A 109 -4.35 -55.75 0.71
C PRO A 109 -4.22 -57.08 -0.04
N ASP A 110 -3.03 -57.69 0.09
CA ASP A 110 -2.56 -58.98 -0.43
C ASP A 110 -2.02 -59.01 -1.88
N ASP A 111 -0.69 -59.19 -1.97
CA ASP A 111 0.03 -60.05 -2.93
C ASP A 111 1.53 -59.72 -2.78
N ASP A 112 2.24 -60.37 -1.87
CA ASP A 112 2.97 -61.62 -2.12
C ASP A 112 4.22 -61.43 -3.01
N LEU A 113 5.30 -62.11 -2.59
CA LEU A 113 6.53 -62.45 -3.32
C LEU A 113 7.74 -61.48 -3.26
N PRO A 114 9.00 -61.98 -3.39
CA PRO A 114 9.52 -63.31 -3.05
C PRO A 114 10.87 -63.29 -2.30
N PHE A 115 11.06 -64.33 -1.49
CA PHE A 115 12.29 -64.91 -0.85
C PHE A 115 13.46 -63.99 -0.46
#